data_AF-A0A200R381-F1
#
_entry.id   AF-A0A200R381-F1
#
_cell.length_a   1.000
_cell.length_b   1.000
_cell.length_c   1.000
_cell.angle_alpha   90.00
_cell.angle_beta   90.00
_cell.angle_gamma   90.00
#
_symmetry.space_group_name_H-M   'P 1'
#
loop_
_entity.id
_entity.type
_entity.pdbx_description
1 polymer ?
#
loop_
_entity_poly.entity_id
_entity_poly.type
_entity_poly.pdbx_seq_one_letter_code
_entity_poly.pdbx_strand_id
1 'polypeptide(L)'
;MSLVDVQDSSSSAHPLLLRLLETLTTCSKIVTETGDFPQSVLALVEFLNSVLDAVDSNPDNECLKENAVLILAELHQFISSPSLDEMVLDALSFGLPKAVAKFAGVSDKCREIVESIIDYIISTCNPRDMLSILCEVRSLFAALLIYCFALKSMDFAGI
;
A
#
# COMPACT_ATOMS: atom_id res chain seq x y z
N MET A 1 -30.29 31.11 19.11
CA MET A 1 -30.81 29.77 18.80
C MET A 1 -29.89 29.20 17.74
N SER A 2 -29.37 28.01 17.98
CA SER A 2 -28.00 27.59 17.72
C SER A 2 -27.56 27.51 16.25
N LEU A 3 -26.32 27.96 16.02
CA LEU A 3 -25.47 27.64 14.88
C LEU A 3 -25.19 26.14 14.90
N VAL A 4 -25.44 25.50 13.77
CA VAL A 4 -25.06 24.12 13.48
C VAL A 4 -23.54 24.06 13.34
N ASP A 5 -22.87 23.53 14.34
CA ASP A 5 -21.48 23.08 14.23
C ASP A 5 -21.45 21.84 13.32
N VAL A 6 -21.15 22.07 12.04
CA VAL A 6 -20.67 21.05 11.12
C VAL A 6 -19.23 20.76 11.54
N GLN A 7 -19.05 19.78 12.43
CA GLN A 7 -17.73 19.34 12.85
C GLN A 7 -17.04 18.66 11.65
N ASP A 8 -15.96 19.31 11.24
CA ASP A 8 -15.14 19.07 10.06
C ASP A 8 -14.33 17.77 10.19
N SER A 9 -14.91 16.64 9.75
CA SER A 9 -14.21 15.34 9.65
C SER A 9 -13.06 15.36 8.61
N SER A 10 -12.94 16.41 7.79
CA SER A 10 -11.95 16.52 6.70
C SER A 10 -10.57 17.01 7.19
N SER A 11 -10.52 17.65 8.36
CA SER A 11 -9.33 18.38 8.82
C SER A 11 -8.13 17.47 9.20
N SER A 12 -8.38 16.23 9.65
CA SER A 12 -7.30 15.31 10.07
C SER A 12 -6.70 14.47 8.94
N ALA A 13 -7.47 14.24 7.86
CA ALA A 13 -7.03 13.44 6.71
C ALA A 13 -5.99 14.18 5.87
N HIS A 14 -6.20 15.49 5.67
CA HIS A 14 -5.36 16.33 4.83
C HIS A 14 -3.86 16.33 5.22
N PRO A 15 -3.47 16.52 6.49
CA PRO A 15 -2.06 16.46 6.87
C PRO A 15 -1.43 15.07 6.70
N LEU A 16 -2.21 13.99 6.88
CA LEU A 16 -1.71 12.63 6.68
C LEU A 16 -1.49 12.31 5.20
N LEU A 17 -2.39 12.76 4.33
CA LEU A 17 -2.26 12.61 2.88
C LEU A 17 -1.06 13.39 2.33
N LEU A 18 -0.85 14.63 2.80
CA LEU A 18 0.33 15.42 2.43
C LEU A 18 1.62 14.71 2.84
N ARG A 19 1.66 14.14 4.05
CA ARG A 19 2.83 13.40 4.55
C ARG A 19 3.06 12.10 3.76
N LEU A 20 2.01 11.40 3.34
CA LEU A 20 2.12 10.23 2.46
C LEU A 20 2.74 10.63 1.11
N LEU A 21 2.21 11.66 0.46
CA LEU A 21 2.69 12.13 -0.84
C LEU A 21 4.13 12.63 -0.78
N GLU A 22 4.51 13.33 0.29
CA GLU A 22 5.88 13.76 0.54
C GLU A 22 6.81 12.55 0.70
N THR A 23 6.38 11.53 1.46
CA THR A 23 7.15 10.29 1.66
C THR A 23 7.31 9.53 0.35
N LEU A 24 6.24 9.41 -0.46
CA LEU A 24 6.26 8.76 -1.77
C LEU A 24 7.13 9.51 -2.78
N THR A 25 7.05 10.83 -2.83
CA THR A 25 7.89 11.67 -3.70
C THR A 25 9.36 11.57 -3.31
N THR A 26 9.65 11.60 -2.01
CA THR A 26 11.01 11.42 -1.48
C THR A 26 11.53 10.03 -1.80
N CYS A 27 10.72 8.99 -1.62
CA CYS A 27 11.06 7.62 -1.95
C CYS A 27 11.38 7.47 -3.45
N SER A 28 10.50 8.00 -4.32
CA SER A 28 10.72 7.99 -5.76
C SER A 28 12.04 8.67 -6.12
N LYS A 29 12.32 9.83 -5.53
CA LYS A 29 13.54 10.59 -5.81
C LYS A 29 14.81 9.84 -5.38
N ILE A 30 14.85 9.32 -4.15
CA ILE A 30 16.01 8.58 -3.62
C ILE A 30 16.26 7.31 -4.44
N VAL A 31 15.20 6.60 -4.84
CA VAL A 31 15.31 5.42 -5.70
C VAL A 31 15.93 5.79 -7.05
N THR A 32 15.49 6.88 -7.68
CA THR A 32 16.02 7.31 -8.98
C THR A 32 17.42 7.92 -8.92
N GLU A 33 17.80 8.59 -7.82
CA GLU A 33 19.07 9.33 -7.73
C GLU A 33 20.20 8.52 -7.09
N THR A 34 19.88 7.72 -6.07
CA THR A 34 20.87 7.05 -5.20
C THR A 34 20.85 5.53 -5.34
N GLY A 35 19.73 4.96 -5.82
CA GLY A 35 19.53 3.51 -5.85
C GLY A 35 19.47 2.88 -4.45
N ASP A 36 19.27 3.67 -3.39
CA ASP A 36 19.13 3.19 -2.01
C ASP A 36 17.67 2.81 -1.73
N PHE A 37 17.28 1.70 -2.37
CA PHE A 37 15.93 1.14 -2.31
C PHE A 37 15.46 0.81 -0.88
N PRO A 38 16.27 0.14 -0.02
CA PRO A 38 15.78 -0.38 1.25
C PRO A 38 15.37 0.73 2.24
N GLN A 39 16.15 1.82 2.32
CA GLN A 39 15.89 2.91 3.27
C GLN A 39 14.64 3.71 2.92
N SER A 40 14.46 3.99 1.63
CA SER A 40 13.33 4.76 1.11
C SER A 40 12.00 4.05 1.33
N VAL A 41 11.98 2.75 1.03
CA VAL A 41 10.79 1.90 1.21
C VAL A 41 10.52 1.68 2.70
N LEU A 42 11.56 1.55 3.53
CA LEU A 42 11.40 1.42 4.98
C LEU A 42 10.67 2.62 5.59
N ALA A 43 11.01 3.85 5.21
CA ALA A 43 10.34 5.05 5.70
C ALA A 43 8.83 5.08 5.36
N LEU A 44 8.47 4.63 4.16
CA LEU A 44 7.06 4.48 3.76
C LEU A 44 6.36 3.38 4.59
N VAL A 45 7.01 2.25 4.79
CA VAL A 45 6.48 1.15 5.60
C VAL A 45 6.29 1.58 7.06
N GLU A 46 7.22 2.35 7.63
CA GLU A 46 7.12 2.92 8.97
C GLU A 46 5.96 3.92 9.07
N PHE A 47 5.76 4.78 8.06
CA PHE A 47 4.59 5.65 7.98
C PHE A 47 3.29 4.86 8.03
N LEU A 48 3.16 3.83 7.17
CA LEU A 48 1.96 2.98 7.11
C LEU A 48 1.73 2.23 8.42
N ASN A 49 2.78 1.70 9.05
CA ASN A 49 2.66 1.05 10.36
C ASN A 49 2.20 2.03 11.44
N SER A 50 2.69 3.28 11.44
CA SER A 50 2.25 4.30 12.40
C SER A 50 0.76 4.64 12.25
N VAL A 51 0.23 4.64 11.02
CA VAL A 51 -1.20 4.84 10.77
C VAL A 51 -1.99 3.66 11.30
N LEU A 52 -1.52 2.45 11.05
CA LEU A 52 -2.17 1.23 11.55
C LEU A 52 -2.14 1.17 13.08
N ASP A 53 -1.02 1.49 13.72
CA ASP A 53 -0.89 1.52 15.18
C ASP A 53 -1.89 2.51 15.81
N ALA A 54 -2.16 3.64 15.14
CA ALA A 54 -3.17 4.59 15.59
C ALA A 54 -4.59 4.02 15.52
N VAL A 55 -4.90 3.28 14.45
CA VAL A 55 -6.17 2.56 14.27
C VAL A 55 -6.32 1.44 15.30
N ASP A 56 -5.29 0.62 15.48
CA ASP A 56 -5.29 -0.51 16.44
C ASP A 56 -5.41 -0.02 17.88
N SER A 57 -4.83 1.14 18.20
CA SER A 57 -4.98 1.78 19.51
C SER A 57 -6.38 2.33 19.77
N ASN A 58 -7.15 2.62 18.71
CA ASN A 58 -8.47 3.23 18.78
C ASN A 58 -9.44 2.59 17.75
N PRO A 59 -9.79 1.30 17.91
CA PRO A 59 -10.51 0.53 16.88
C PRO A 59 -11.96 0.98 16.66
N ASP A 60 -12.54 1.74 17.60
CA ASP A 60 -13.90 2.30 17.48
C ASP A 60 -13.91 3.68 16.81
N ASN A 61 -12.74 4.22 16.45
CA ASN A 61 -12.63 5.54 15.83
C ASN A 61 -12.81 5.43 14.31
N GLU A 62 -14.04 5.68 13.85
CA GLU A 62 -14.39 5.65 12.43
C GLU A 62 -13.59 6.66 11.59
N CYS A 63 -13.21 7.82 12.14
CA CYS A 63 -12.38 8.79 11.42
C CYS A 63 -10.99 8.24 11.09
N LEU A 64 -10.40 7.42 11.98
CA LEU A 64 -9.10 6.78 11.71
C LEU A 64 -9.21 5.70 10.63
N LYS A 65 -10.32 4.96 10.61
CA LYS A 65 -10.60 3.98 9.55
C LYS A 65 -10.79 4.68 8.20
N GLU A 66 -11.52 5.79 8.15
CA GLU A 66 -11.67 6.61 6.93
C GLU A 66 -10.33 7.19 6.47
N ASN A 67 -9.51 7.69 7.39
CA ASN A 67 -8.15 8.14 7.05
C ASN A 67 -7.30 7.00 6.46
N ALA A 68 -7.38 5.80 7.03
CA ALA A 68 -6.68 4.63 6.50
C ALA A 68 -7.15 4.27 5.07
N VAL A 69 -8.46 4.33 4.80
CA VAL A 69 -9.02 4.13 3.46
C VAL A 69 -8.47 5.18 2.48
N LEU A 70 -8.44 6.46 2.86
CA LEU A 70 -7.93 7.53 2.01
C LEU A 70 -6.43 7.36 1.71
N ILE A 71 -5.64 6.99 2.71
CA ILE A 71 -4.21 6.73 2.56
C ILE A 71 -3.96 5.58 1.59
N LEU A 72 -4.71 4.49 1.70
CA LEU A 72 -4.60 3.36 0.77
C LEU A 72 -5.04 3.73 -0.64
N ALA A 73 -6.12 4.51 -0.79
CA ALA A 73 -6.60 4.96 -2.09
C ALA A 73 -5.56 5.85 -2.80
N GLU A 74 -4.96 6.79 -2.08
CA GLU A 74 -3.93 7.68 -2.60
C GLU A 74 -2.66 6.90 -2.98
N LEU A 75 -2.26 5.95 -2.13
CA LEU A 75 -1.15 5.04 -2.43
C LEU A 75 -1.41 4.23 -3.70
N HIS A 76 -2.62 3.69 -3.85
CA HIS A 76 -3.03 2.96 -5.04
C HIS A 76 -2.98 3.84 -6.30
N GLN A 77 -3.45 5.09 -6.21
CA GLN A 77 -3.35 6.04 -7.31
C GLN A 77 -1.90 6.37 -7.68
N PHE A 78 -1.03 6.54 -6.69
CA PHE A 78 0.38 6.81 -6.93
C PHE A 78 1.07 5.66 -7.67
N ILE A 79 0.89 4.41 -7.21
CA ILE A 79 1.52 3.24 -7.86
C ILE A 79 0.92 2.95 -9.24
N SER A 80 -0.37 3.26 -9.42
CA SER A 80 -1.07 3.09 -10.69
C SER A 80 -0.82 4.23 -11.68
N SER A 81 -0.03 5.24 -11.29
CA SER A 81 0.24 6.37 -12.17
C SER A 81 1.12 5.92 -13.34
N PRO A 82 0.73 6.22 -14.60
CA PRO A 82 1.52 5.87 -15.77
C PRO A 82 2.85 6.62 -15.86
N SER A 83 3.04 7.65 -15.03
CA SER A 83 4.30 8.41 -14.94
C SER A 83 5.27 7.83 -13.91
N LEU A 84 4.89 6.79 -13.17
CA LEU A 84 5.74 6.19 -12.16
C LEU A 84 6.85 5.38 -12.84
N ASP A 85 8.08 5.57 -12.37
CA ASP A 85 9.22 4.82 -12.85
C ASP A 85 9.15 3.34 -12.40
N GLU A 86 9.42 2.41 -13.33
CA GLU A 86 9.36 0.97 -13.08
C GLU A 86 10.33 0.54 -11.96
N MET A 87 11.48 1.22 -11.82
CA MET A 87 12.45 0.99 -10.76
C MET A 87 11.90 1.38 -9.37
N VAL A 88 11.07 2.43 -9.32
CA VAL A 88 10.38 2.86 -8.09
C VAL A 88 9.28 1.86 -7.74
N LEU A 89 8.51 1.43 -8.73
CA LEU A 89 7.48 0.41 -8.52
C LEU A 89 8.09 -0.93 -8.05
N ASP A 90 9.19 -1.36 -8.66
CA ASP A 90 9.91 -2.56 -8.27
C ASP A 90 10.43 -2.47 -6.84
N ALA A 91 11.07 -1.36 -6.47
CA ALA A 91 11.52 -1.11 -5.09
C ALA A 91 10.37 -1.17 -4.08
N LEU A 92 9.23 -0.54 -4.39
CA LEU A 92 8.05 -0.57 -3.55
C LEU A 92 7.49 -2.00 -3.41
N SER A 93 7.59 -2.83 -4.44
CA SER A 93 7.10 -4.22 -4.41
C SER A 93 7.74 -5.08 -3.30
N PHE A 94 8.96 -4.76 -2.86
CA PHE A 94 9.65 -5.51 -1.80
C PHE A 94 9.06 -5.29 -0.40
N GLY A 95 8.52 -4.11 -0.12
CA GLY A 95 8.06 -3.74 1.22
C GLY A 95 6.56 -3.47 1.32
N LEU A 96 5.98 -2.91 0.26
CA LEU A 96 4.63 -2.39 0.26
C LEU A 96 3.56 -3.47 0.45
N PRO A 97 3.59 -4.62 -0.24
CA PRO A 97 2.56 -5.67 -0.09
C PRO A 97 2.39 -6.12 1.36
N LYS A 98 3.51 -6.28 2.09
CA LYS A 98 3.50 -6.69 3.50
C LYS A 98 2.93 -5.61 4.41
N ALA A 99 3.22 -4.34 4.13
CA ALA A 99 2.72 -3.22 4.93
C ALA A 99 1.21 -3.01 4.72
N VAL A 100 0.76 -3.00 3.45
CA VAL A 100 -0.65 -2.76 3.12
C VAL A 100 -1.54 -3.94 3.52
N ALA A 101 -1.04 -5.18 3.47
CA ALA A 101 -1.81 -6.36 3.89
C ALA A 101 -2.37 -6.27 5.32
N LYS A 102 -1.67 -5.56 6.22
CA LYS A 102 -2.14 -5.37 7.60
C LYS A 102 -3.42 -4.55 7.70
N PHE A 103 -3.68 -3.68 6.72
CA PHE A 103 -4.89 -2.86 6.68
C PHE A 103 -6.14 -3.65 6.28
N ALA A 104 -6.01 -4.87 5.75
CA ALA A 104 -7.17 -5.69 5.39
C ALA A 104 -8.11 -6.00 6.57
N GLY A 105 -7.58 -5.93 7.80
CA GLY A 105 -8.38 -6.09 9.04
C GLY A 105 -9.10 -4.81 9.51
N VAL A 106 -8.79 -3.65 8.93
CA VAL A 106 -9.31 -2.34 9.41
C VAL A 106 -10.76 -2.12 8.99
N SER A 107 -11.09 -2.41 7.72
CA SER A 107 -12.44 -2.31 7.17
C SER A 107 -12.55 -3.10 5.86
N ASP A 108 -13.78 -3.43 5.43
CA ASP A 108 -14.02 -4.08 4.14
C ASP A 108 -13.50 -3.23 2.96
N LYS A 109 -13.64 -1.90 3.04
CA LYS A 109 -13.10 -0.97 2.04
C LYS A 109 -11.57 -1.01 1.99
N CYS A 110 -10.91 -1.07 3.14
CA CYS A 110 -9.45 -1.23 3.19
C CYS A 110 -9.05 -2.56 2.53
N ARG A 111 -9.77 -3.65 2.80
CA ARG A 111 -9.51 -4.96 2.18
C ARG A 111 -9.59 -4.90 0.65
N GLU A 112 -10.64 -4.31 0.09
CA GLU A 112 -10.80 -4.17 -1.37
C GLU A 112 -9.65 -3.38 -2.01
N ILE A 113 -9.23 -2.27 -1.38
CA ILE A 113 -8.12 -1.47 -1.91
C ILE A 113 -6.79 -2.21 -1.78
N VAL A 114 -6.56 -2.91 -0.66
CA VAL A 114 -5.36 -3.73 -0.45
C VAL A 114 -5.25 -4.84 -1.50
N GLU A 115 -6.35 -5.52 -1.79
CA GLU A 115 -6.41 -6.52 -2.86
C GLU A 115 -6.06 -5.89 -4.21
N SER A 116 -6.63 -4.73 -4.54
CA SER A 116 -6.32 -4.00 -5.77
C SER A 116 -4.85 -3.58 -5.88
N ILE A 117 -4.25 -3.08 -4.80
CA ILE A 117 -2.83 -2.71 -4.74
C ILE A 117 -1.96 -3.93 -5.02
N ILE A 118 -2.23 -5.04 -4.34
CA ILE A 118 -1.44 -6.26 -4.48
C ILE A 118 -1.59 -6.81 -5.91
N ASP A 119 -2.81 -6.86 -6.44
CA ASP A 119 -3.08 -7.29 -7.82
C ASP A 119 -2.36 -6.41 -8.84
N TYR A 120 -2.35 -5.09 -8.63
CA TYR A 120 -1.64 -4.16 -9.51
C TYR A 120 -0.12 -4.42 -9.51
N ILE A 121 0.48 -4.54 -8.33
CA ILE A 121 1.91 -4.86 -8.18
C ILE A 121 2.22 -6.21 -8.85
N ILE A 122 1.38 -7.23 -8.67
CA ILE A 122 1.53 -8.54 -9.32
C ILE A 122 1.46 -8.43 -10.85
N SER A 123 0.52 -7.64 -11.37
CA SER A 123 0.32 -7.52 -12.82
C SER A 123 1.41 -6.71 -13.53
N THR A 124 2.10 -5.82 -12.79
CA THR A 124 3.00 -4.82 -13.38
C THR A 124 4.47 -5.11 -13.10
N CYS A 125 4.81 -5.75 -11.97
CA CYS A 125 6.20 -6.07 -11.65
C CYS A 125 6.68 -7.33 -12.40
N ASN A 126 7.99 -7.41 -12.64
CA ASN A 126 8.61 -8.52 -13.35
C ASN A 126 8.48 -9.83 -12.53
N PRO A 127 7.89 -10.91 -13.07
CA PRO A 127 7.61 -12.13 -12.32
C PRO A 127 8.86 -12.82 -11.75
N ARG A 128 10.06 -12.53 -12.30
CA ARG A 128 11.32 -13.09 -11.78
C ARG A 128 11.79 -12.45 -10.47
N ASP A 129 11.58 -11.16 -10.28
CA ASP A 129 11.98 -10.46 -9.05
C ASP A 129 10.96 -10.72 -7.93
N MET A 130 9.69 -10.81 -8.30
CA MET A 130 8.61 -11.17 -7.37
C MET A 130 8.75 -12.59 -6.78
N LEU A 131 9.30 -13.56 -7.54
CA LEU A 131 9.56 -14.92 -7.05
C LEU A 131 10.63 -14.95 -5.93
N SER A 132 11.62 -14.06 -5.97
CA SER A 132 12.65 -14.00 -4.93
C SER A 132 12.12 -13.43 -3.61
N ILE A 133 11.21 -12.44 -3.70
CA ILE A 133 10.50 -11.85 -2.55
C ILE A 133 9.52 -12.85 -1.95
N LEU A 134 8.70 -13.50 -2.80
CA LEU A 134 7.71 -14.50 -2.39
C LEU A 134 8.37 -15.73 -1.72
N CYS A 135 9.60 -16.08 -2.11
CA CYS A 135 10.37 -17.16 -1.48
C CYS A 135 10.92 -16.80 -0.09
N GLU A 136 11.23 -15.53 0.19
CA GLU A 136 11.69 -15.11 1.53
C GLU A 136 10.54 -14.99 2.54
N VAL A 137 9.30 -14.75 2.08
CA VAL A 137 8.14 -14.64 2.96
C VAL A 137 7.63 -16.05 3.34
N ARG A 138 8.21 -16.63 4.39
CA ARG A 138 7.83 -17.93 4.97
C ARG A 138 6.47 -17.94 5.70
N SER A 139 5.53 -17.10 5.27
CA SER A 139 4.22 -16.93 5.91
C SER A 139 3.10 -17.38 4.97
N LEU A 140 2.05 -17.97 5.53
CA LEU A 140 0.87 -18.56 4.86
C LEU A 140 0.23 -17.65 3.78
N PHE A 141 0.44 -16.34 3.88
CA PHE A 141 0.04 -15.33 2.90
C PHE A 141 0.81 -15.41 1.56
N ALA A 142 2.11 -15.71 1.59
CA ALA A 142 2.89 -15.93 0.38
C ALA A 142 2.43 -17.19 -0.35
N ALA A 143 2.01 -18.23 0.37
CA ALA A 143 1.40 -19.41 -0.23
C ALA A 143 0.10 -19.06 -0.95
N LEU A 144 -0.76 -18.19 -0.39
CA LEU A 144 -1.97 -17.71 -1.06
C LEU A 144 -1.66 -16.83 -2.27
N LEU A 145 -0.67 -15.94 -2.20
CA LEU A 145 -0.26 -15.10 -3.33
C LEU A 145 0.41 -15.92 -4.45
N ILE A 146 1.23 -16.92 -4.11
CA ILE A 146 1.77 -17.89 -5.07
C ILE A 146 0.65 -18.75 -5.65
N TYR A 147 -0.36 -19.16 -4.86
CA TYR A 147 -1.50 -19.93 -5.36
C TYR A 147 -2.37 -19.11 -6.32
N CYS A 148 -2.62 -17.83 -6.00
CA CYS A 148 -3.32 -16.89 -6.89
C CYS A 148 -2.51 -16.64 -8.17
N PHE A 149 -1.20 -16.46 -8.06
CA PHE A 149 -0.31 -16.31 -9.22
C PHE A 149 -0.28 -17.58 -10.10
N ALA A 150 -0.19 -18.76 -9.49
CA ALA A 150 -0.20 -20.05 -10.17
C ALA A 150 -1.55 -20.33 -10.85
N LEU A 151 -2.67 -20.04 -10.20
CA LEU A 151 -4.01 -20.19 -10.78
C LEU A 151 -4.21 -19.24 -11.97
N LYS A 152 -3.79 -17.98 -11.85
CA LYS A 152 -3.91 -16.98 -12.92
C LYS A 152 -2.98 -17.25 -14.10
N SER A 153 -1.80 -17.84 -13.85
CA SER A 153 -0.90 -18.34 -14.90
C SER A 153 -1.41 -19.59 -15.61
N MET A 154 -2.24 -20.42 -14.97
CA MET A 154 -2.86 -21.59 -15.59
C MET A 154 -4.05 -21.21 -16.48
N ASP A 155 -4.80 -20.15 -16.16
CA ASP A 155 -5.84 -19.61 -17.04
C ASP A 155 -5.28 -19.01 -18.34
N PHE A 156 -4.06 -18.43 -18.31
CA PHE A 156 -3.44 -17.83 -19.51
C PHE A 156 -2.77 -18.85 -20.45
N ALA A 157 -2.55 -20.09 -20.00
CA ALA A 157 -2.02 -21.17 -20.84
C ALA A 157 -3.13 -21.99 -21.55
N GLY A 158 -4.40 -21.57 -21.41
CA GLY A 158 -5.58 -22.27 -21.91
C GLY A 158 -6.32 -21.60 -23.07
N ILE A 159 -5.73 -20.61 -23.76
CA ILE A 159 -6.28 -20.02 -25.01
C ILE A 159 -5.19 -19.93 -26.08
#